data_AF-A0A148N576-F1
#
_entry.id   AF-A0A148N576-F1
#
_cell.length_a   1.000
_cell.length_b   1.000
_cell.length_c   1.000
_cell.angle_alpha   90.00
_cell.angle_beta   90.00
_cell.angle_gamma   90.00
#
_symmetry.space_group_name_H-M   'P 1'
#
loop_
_entity.id
_entity.type
_entity.pdbx_description
1 polymer ?
#
loop_
_entity_poly.entity_id
_entity_poly.type
_entity_poly.pdbx_seq_one_letter_code
_entity_poly.pdbx_strand_id
1 'polypeptide(L)'
;MTTVSVAVDVTPNNSEEQETVWFSVMAFGKVAEVLANHEKGELVALTGRLTQSRWKDKITGEDRTGFTLVADSLVSARTVRPGRKQKQEVTKAEPLNDLFPF
;
A
#
# COMPACT_ATOMS: atom_id res chain seq x y z
N MET A 1 -19.39 -1.47 4.04
CA MET A 1 -18.69 -2.14 2.92
C MET A 1 -18.18 -1.04 2.01
N THR A 2 -16.91 -1.07 1.67
CA THR A 2 -16.28 -0.04 0.84
C THR A 2 -15.66 -0.72 -0.38
N THR A 3 -15.94 -0.18 -1.56
CA THR A 3 -15.37 -0.64 -2.82
C THR A 3 -14.48 0.45 -3.39
N VAL A 4 -13.24 0.11 -3.73
CA VAL A 4 -12.29 1.02 -4.37
C VAL A 4 -11.65 0.36 -5.58
N SER A 5 -11.13 1.15 -6.51
CA SER A 5 -10.29 0.64 -7.60
C SER A 5 -8.83 0.93 -7.29
N VAL A 6 -7.97 -0.06 -7.52
CA VAL A 6 -6.52 0.07 -7.33
C VAL A 6 -5.85 -0.22 -8.66
N ALA A 7 -4.98 0.69 -9.08
CA ALA A 7 -4.10 0.51 -10.22
C ALA A 7 -2.80 -0.15 -9.74
N VAL A 8 -2.40 -1.22 -10.42
CA VAL A 8 -1.12 -1.89 -10.19
C VAL A 8 -0.34 -1.85 -11.49
N ASP A 9 0.87 -1.30 -11.41
CA ASP A 9 1.86 -1.40 -12.47
C ASP A 9 2.36 -2.84 -12.52
N VAL A 10 2.12 -3.51 -13.64
CA VAL A 10 2.52 -4.90 -13.90
C VAL A 10 3.58 -4.98 -14.99
N THR A 11 4.20 -3.85 -15.34
CA THR A 11 5.24 -3.78 -16.37
C THR A 11 6.31 -4.85 -16.13
N PRO A 12 6.46 -5.81 -17.07
CA PRO A 12 7.55 -6.78 -17.01
C PRO A 12 8.91 -6.07 -16.95
N ASN A 13 9.84 -6.59 -16.15
CA ASN A 13 11.20 -6.04 -16.05
C ASN A 13 11.97 -5.96 -17.38
N ASN A 14 11.46 -6.58 -18.44
CA ASN A 14 12.07 -6.64 -19.76
C ASN A 14 11.29 -5.85 -20.84
N SER A 15 10.28 -5.06 -20.46
CA SER A 15 9.55 -4.19 -21.38
C SER A 15 9.61 -2.73 -20.94
N GLU A 16 9.75 -1.83 -21.89
CA GLU A 16 9.63 -0.38 -21.67
C GLU A 16 8.17 0.10 -21.74
N GLU A 17 7.25 -0.78 -22.13
CA GLU A 17 5.83 -0.47 -22.26
C GLU A 17 5.14 -0.59 -20.89
N GLN A 18 4.58 0.53 -20.42
CA GLN A 18 3.92 0.60 -19.13
C GLN A 18 2.57 -0.12 -19.17
N GLU A 19 2.47 -1.24 -18.47
CA GLU A 19 1.24 -2.01 -18.34
C GLU A 19 0.61 -1.78 -16.97
N THR A 20 -0.63 -1.26 -16.94
CA THR A 20 -1.37 -1.07 -15.70
C THR A 20 -2.61 -1.95 -15.68
N VAL A 21 -2.76 -2.75 -14.62
CA VAL A 21 -3.96 -3.55 -14.38
C VAL A 21 -4.77 -2.93 -13.26
N TRP A 22 -6.08 -2.86 -13.47
CA TRP A 22 -7.03 -2.34 -12.51
C TRP A 22 -7.71 -3.49 -11.74
N PHE A 23 -7.66 -3.41 -10.42
CA PHE A 23 -8.29 -4.35 -9.51
C PHE A 23 -9.46 -3.68 -8.78
N SER A 24 -10.59 -4.38 -8.70
CA SER A 24 -11.72 -3.96 -7.86
C SER A 24 -11.51 -4.51 -6.46
N VAL A 25 -11.37 -3.65 -5.46
CA VAL A 25 -11.12 -4.06 -4.07
C VAL A 25 -12.39 -3.88 -3.26
N MET A 26 -12.79 -4.91 -2.55
CA MET A 26 -13.95 -4.94 -1.67
C MET A 26 -13.49 -5.18 -0.25
N ALA A 27 -13.86 -4.30 0.68
CA ALA A 27 -13.51 -4.44 2.08
C ALA A 27 -14.74 -4.36 2.98
N PHE A 28 -14.65 -5.08 4.11
CA PHE A 28 -15.71 -5.19 5.11
C PHE A 28 -15.22 -4.79 6.50
N GLY A 29 -16.17 -4.47 7.38
CA GLY A 29 -15.90 -4.09 8.77
C GLY A 29 -14.87 -2.97 8.91
N LYS A 30 -13.92 -3.15 9.83
CA LYS A 30 -12.89 -2.15 10.17
C LYS A 30 -11.98 -1.80 8.99
N VAL A 31 -11.66 -2.75 8.11
CA VAL A 31 -10.81 -2.50 6.94
C VAL A 31 -11.50 -1.55 5.97
N ALA A 32 -12.83 -1.64 5.86
CA ALA A 32 -13.64 -0.75 5.03
C ALA A 32 -13.61 0.70 5.53
N GLU A 33 -13.59 0.91 6.85
CA GLU A 33 -13.48 2.24 7.47
C GLU A 33 -12.09 2.84 7.24
N VAL A 34 -11.04 2.04 7.39
CA VAL A 34 -9.67 2.49 7.10
C VAL A 34 -9.54 2.86 5.62
N LEU A 35 -10.01 2.01 4.71
CA LEU A 35 -10.03 2.30 3.28
C LEU A 35 -10.82 3.55 2.91
N ALA A 36 -11.94 3.81 3.58
CA ALA A 36 -12.75 5.01 3.35
C ALA A 36 -12.06 6.31 3.78
N ASN A 37 -11.12 6.23 4.72
CA ASN A 37 -10.32 7.38 5.17
C ASN A 37 -9.09 7.65 4.30
N HIS A 38 -8.76 6.78 3.35
CA HIS A 38 -7.65 6.97 2.43
C HIS A 38 -8.04 7.82 1.22
N GLU A 39 -7.11 8.66 0.77
CA GLU A 39 -7.34 9.55 -0.37
C GLU A 39 -6.88 8.91 -1.68
N LYS A 40 -7.44 9.38 -2.81
CA LYS A 40 -7.04 8.95 -4.14
C LYS A 40 -5.54 9.24 -4.38
N GLY A 41 -4.84 8.26 -4.93
CA GLY A 41 -3.40 8.37 -5.25
C GLY A 41 -2.48 7.96 -4.10
N GLU A 42 -3.03 7.51 -2.98
CA GLU A 42 -2.25 6.92 -1.89
C GLU A 42 -1.81 5.50 -2.24
N LEU A 43 -0.53 5.20 -1.98
CA LEU A 43 0.01 3.85 -2.18
C LEU A 43 -0.39 2.97 -1.01
N VAL A 44 -1.06 1.86 -1.32
CA VAL A 44 -1.56 0.91 -0.34
C VAL A 44 -1.16 -0.51 -0.72
N ALA A 45 -0.77 -1.30 0.27
CA ALA A 45 -0.61 -2.73 0.16
C ALA A 45 -1.86 -3.41 0.74
N LEU A 46 -2.49 -4.25 -0.06
CA LEU A 46 -3.70 -4.97 0.29
C LEU A 46 -3.41 -6.46 0.34
N THR A 47 -4.05 -7.18 1.25
CA THR A 47 -3.97 -8.64 1.33
C THR A 47 -5.34 -9.22 1.54
N GLY A 48 -5.62 -10.31 0.85
CA GLY A 48 -6.86 -11.05 0.99
C GLY A 48 -7.10 -11.98 -0.19
N ARG A 49 -8.37 -12.27 -0.47
CA ARG A 49 -8.77 -13.23 -1.49
C ARG A 49 -8.97 -12.58 -2.85
N LEU A 50 -8.15 -12.96 -3.84
CA LEU A 50 -8.34 -12.59 -5.23
C LEU A 50 -9.35 -13.54 -5.90
N THR A 51 -10.35 -12.96 -6.57
CA THR A 51 -11.37 -13.65 -7.36
C THR A 51 -11.28 -13.14 -8.79
N GLN A 52 -11.02 -14.05 -9.72
CA GLN A 52 -11.08 -13.77 -11.15
C GLN A 52 -12.45 -14.20 -11.67
N SER A 53 -13.24 -13.26 -12.15
CA SER A 53 -14.48 -13.56 -12.86
C SER A 53 -14.25 -13.44 -14.35
N ARG A 54 -14.73 -14.44 -15.11
CA ARG A 54 -14.80 -14.37 -16.57
C ARG A 54 -16.26 -14.32 -16.97
N TRP A 55 -16.64 -13.34 -17.78
CA TRP A 55 -17.98 -13.25 -18.32
C TRP A 55 -17.93 -12.96 -19.81
N LYS A 56 -18.87 -13.54 -20.55
CA LYS A 56 -19.05 -13.21 -21.96
C LYS A 56 -19.80 -11.90 -22.07
N ASP A 57 -19.20 -10.95 -22.78
CA ASP A 57 -19.89 -9.73 -23.11
C ASP A 57 -21.05 -10.04 -24.07
N LYS A 58 -22.27 -9.64 -23.71
CA LYS A 58 -23.48 -10.01 -24.46
C LYS A 58 -23.56 -9.33 -25.83
N ILE A 59 -22.76 -8.28 -26.03
CA ILE A 59 -22.78 -7.47 -27.26
C ILE A 59 -21.68 -7.92 -28.23
N THR A 60 -20.46 -8.15 -27.75
CA THR A 60 -19.30 -8.51 -28.61
C THR A 60 -18.98 -10.01 -28.59
N GLY A 61 -19.52 -10.77 -27.63
CA GLY A 61 -19.22 -12.20 -27.46
C GLY A 61 -17.82 -12.48 -26.91
N GLU A 62 -17.04 -11.45 -26.62
CA GLU A 62 -15.68 -11.58 -26.09
C GLU A 62 -15.69 -12.00 -24.62
N ASP A 63 -14.73 -12.88 -24.27
CA ASP A 63 -14.50 -13.29 -22.89
C ASP A 63 -13.79 -12.15 -22.15
N ARG A 64 -14.55 -11.42 -21.33
CA ARG A 64 -13.99 -10.41 -20.43
C ARG A 64 -13.54 -11.06 -19.14
N THR A 65 -12.37 -10.64 -18.66
CA THR A 65 -11.86 -11.01 -17.35
C THR A 65 -11.91 -9.80 -16.42
N GLY A 66 -12.45 -9.96 -15.23
CA GLY A 66 -12.39 -8.98 -14.16
C GLY A 66 -11.71 -9.55 -12.93
N PHE A 67 -10.94 -8.70 -12.25
CA PHE A 67 -10.26 -9.05 -11.02
C PHE A 67 -10.91 -8.34 -9.84
N THR A 68 -11.31 -9.12 -8.85
CA THR A 68 -11.92 -8.66 -7.60
C THR A 68 -11.09 -9.14 -6.42
N LEU A 69 -10.56 -8.22 -5.61
CA LEU A 69 -9.86 -8.53 -4.38
C LEU A 69 -10.78 -8.28 -3.19
N VAL A 70 -11.06 -9.31 -2.39
CA VAL A 70 -11.69 -9.15 -1.08
C VAL A 70 -10.58 -8.93 -0.07
N ALA A 71 -10.48 -7.72 0.48
CA ALA A 71 -9.39 -7.33 1.35
C ALA A 71 -9.67 -7.71 2.81
N ASP A 72 -8.75 -8.49 3.38
CA ASP A 72 -8.72 -8.87 4.80
C ASP A 72 -7.83 -7.93 5.61
N SER A 73 -6.80 -7.35 4.98
CA SER A 73 -5.87 -6.40 5.62
C SER A 73 -5.38 -5.34 4.62
N LEU A 74 -5.08 -4.14 5.15
CA LEU A 74 -4.58 -2.98 4.43
C LEU A 74 -3.41 -2.37 5.18
N VAL A 75 -2.33 -2.06 4.45
CA VAL A 75 -1.21 -1.24 4.94
C VAL A 75 -1.04 -0.05 4.01
N SER A 76 -1.16 1.16 4.55
CA SER A 76 -0.86 2.38 3.80
C SER A 76 0.62 2.74 3.88
N ALA A 77 1.20 3.16 2.75
CA ALA A 77 2.57 3.66 2.68
C ALA A 77 2.79 4.97 3.42
N ARG A 78 1.72 5.74 3.72
CA ARG A 78 1.83 7.01 4.47
C ARG A 78 2.32 6.78 5.90
N THR A 79 2.00 5.61 6.48
CA THR A 79 2.44 5.18 7.81
C THR A 79 3.89 4.64 7.81
N VAL A 80 4.46 4.32 6.64
CA VAL A 80 5.77 3.64 6.51
C VAL A 80 6.91 4.62 6.23
N ARG A 81 6.82 5.92 6.60
CA ARG A 81 7.98 6.83 6.47
C ARG A 81 9.17 6.30 7.29
N PRO A 82 10.25 5.75 6.69
CA PRO A 82 11.44 5.37 7.41
C PRO A 82 12.29 6.63 7.51
N GLY A 83 11.99 7.49 8.47
CA GLY A 83 12.61 8.82 8.46
C GLY A 83 12.14 9.79 9.52
N ARG A 84 12.15 9.40 10.80
CA ARG A 84 12.31 10.38 11.88
C ARG A 84 13.52 9.98 12.70
N LYS A 85 14.72 10.37 12.25
CA LYS A 85 15.86 10.49 13.14
C LYS A 85 15.48 11.52 14.20
N GLN A 86 15.08 11.05 15.36
CA GLN A 86 15.01 11.88 16.56
C GLN A 86 16.45 12.33 16.79
N LYS A 87 16.75 13.60 16.46
CA LYS A 87 18.00 14.24 16.83
C LYS A 87 17.97 14.33 18.36
N GLN A 88 18.51 13.31 19.03
CA GLN A 88 18.92 13.42 20.42
C GLN A 88 20.04 14.46 20.43
N GLU A 89 19.67 15.65 20.87
CA GLU A 89 20.61 16.70 21.22
C GLU A 89 21.40 16.20 22.42
N VAL A 90 22.56 15.60 22.14
CA VAL A 90 23.53 15.26 23.18
C VAL A 90 24.02 16.59 23.74
N THR A 91 23.45 16.99 24.87
CA THR A 91 24.00 18.05 25.71
C THR A 91 25.45 17.66 26.01
N LYS A 92 26.36 18.45 25.44
CA LYS A 92 27.81 18.34 25.61
C LYS A 92 28.14 18.41 27.10
N ALA A 93 28.30 17.25 27.75
CA ALA A 93 28.91 17.16 29.05
C ALA A 93 30.41 17.45 28.88
N GLU A 94 30.90 18.45 29.61
CA GLU A 94 32.32 18.78 29.73
C GLU A 94 33.13 17.55 30.18
N PRO A 95 34.36 17.35 29.68
CA PRO A 95 35.20 16.28 30.19
C PRO A 95 35.66 16.64 31.61
N LEU A 96 35.11 15.95 32.60
CA LEU A 96 35.53 15.97 34.00
C LEU A 96 36.86 15.21 34.15
N ASN A 97 37.93 15.74 33.54
CA ASN A 97 39.23 15.09 33.46
C ASN A 97 40.23 15.52 34.54
N ASP A 98 39.77 16.15 35.62
CA ASP A 98 40.65 16.68 36.68
C ASP A 98 40.51 15.97 38.05
N LEU A 99 39.98 14.74 38.13
CA LEU A 99 39.79 14.07 39.42
C LEU A 99 40.25 12.60 39.48
N PHE A 100 41.49 12.31 39.08
CA PHE A 100 42.20 11.13 39.59
C PHE A 100 43.68 11.44 39.87
N PRO A 101 44.08 11.63 41.14
CA PRO A 101 45.47 11.69 41.52
C PRO A 101 45.99 10.28 41.77
N PHE A 102 46.90 9.82 40.91
CA PHE A 102 47.91 8.81 41.24
C PHE A 102 49.23 9.21 40.60
#